data_AF-A0A8J3EHJ2-F1
#
_entry.id   AF-A0A8J3EHJ2-F1
#
_cell.length_a   1.000
_cell.length_b   1.000
_cell.length_c   1.000
_cell.angle_alpha   90.00
_cell.angle_beta   90.00
_cell.angle_gamma   90.00
#
_symmetry.space_group_name_H-M   'P 1'
#
loop_
_entity.id
_entity.type
_entity.pdbx_description
1 polymer ?
#
loop_
_entity_poly.entity_id
_entity_poly.type
_entity_poly.pdbx_seq_one_letter_code
_entity_poly.pdbx_strand_id
1 'polypeptide(L)'
;MTRHARQSELTASPAALRSVFGENLKLLVKKAPSVSALCRELGINRTQFNRYLAGESFPRPDVLHKICDFFGVDARILLEPVEQIAPEAVPEANPADDVPNGLLSHPWLGSFTGPALCGVEEASFPSGFYRFTRAAFSDSERFVTGVIYVFRKDGFCFLRGLEPKAALEMNGVTPTIQNREFRGLVMQQAEGIAFLVNRRDALTASFNYLSRMPSIARTFWLGYAVRTTQESPSARRAARMIYEHLGYDTGKILAAARRGGYLQLEDVTPFHRQHLRFDEGFA
;
A
#
# COMPACT_ATOMS: atom_id res chain seq x y z
N MET A 1 -16.24 -21.44 -33.97
CA MET A 1 -15.49 -22.71 -34.07
C MET A 1 -14.26 -22.66 -33.16
N THR A 2 -14.44 -22.51 -31.85
CA THR A 2 -13.31 -22.16 -30.96
C THR A 2 -13.44 -22.75 -29.56
N ARG A 3 -14.07 -23.94 -29.47
CA ARG A 3 -14.16 -24.72 -28.22
C ARG A 3 -13.31 -25.99 -28.24
N HIS A 4 -12.82 -26.41 -29.42
CA HIS A 4 -12.01 -27.63 -29.58
C HIS A 4 -10.48 -27.42 -29.45
N ALA A 5 -9.98 -26.18 -29.51
CA ALA A 5 -8.53 -25.95 -29.41
C ALA A 5 -7.96 -26.14 -27.99
N ARG A 6 -8.75 -25.86 -26.93
CA ARG A 6 -8.31 -25.97 -25.52
C ARG A 6 -8.28 -27.41 -24.97
N GLN A 7 -8.83 -28.40 -25.68
CA GLN A 7 -8.80 -29.80 -25.23
C GLN A 7 -7.57 -30.57 -25.73
N SER A 8 -6.73 -29.97 -26.58
CA SER A 8 -5.62 -30.67 -27.24
C SER A 8 -4.30 -30.72 -26.45
N GLU A 9 -4.16 -29.95 -25.37
CA GLU A 9 -2.91 -29.89 -24.58
C GLU A 9 -2.84 -30.88 -23.40
N LEU A 10 -3.93 -31.59 -23.08
CA LEU A 10 -3.98 -32.55 -21.95
C LEU A 10 -3.47 -33.97 -22.29
N THR A 11 -2.68 -34.13 -23.35
CA THR A 11 -2.08 -35.43 -23.76
C THR A 11 -0.63 -35.60 -23.30
N ALA A 12 -0.22 -34.93 -22.21
CA ALA A 12 1.06 -35.23 -21.57
C ALA A 12 0.96 -36.61 -20.86
N SER A 13 1.83 -37.55 -21.23
CA SER A 13 1.90 -38.84 -20.55
C SER A 13 2.16 -38.65 -19.05
N PRO A 14 1.71 -39.56 -18.16
CA PRO A 14 2.01 -39.47 -16.72
C PRO A 14 3.52 -39.37 -16.41
N ALA A 15 4.38 -39.84 -17.32
CA ALA A 15 5.83 -39.69 -17.22
C ALA A 15 6.30 -38.26 -17.57
N ALA A 16 5.68 -37.60 -18.56
CA ALA A 16 5.95 -36.21 -18.91
C ALA A 16 5.50 -35.23 -17.82
N LEU A 17 4.39 -35.52 -17.13
CA LEU A 17 3.97 -34.72 -15.97
C LEU A 17 4.94 -34.88 -14.79
N ARG A 18 5.54 -36.07 -14.63
CA ARG A 18 6.53 -36.34 -13.58
C ARG A 18 7.87 -35.64 -13.82
N SER A 19 8.26 -35.41 -15.07
CA SER A 19 9.51 -34.71 -15.38
C SER A 19 9.42 -33.22 -15.06
N VAL A 20 8.27 -32.58 -15.24
CA VAL A 20 8.06 -31.14 -14.97
C VAL A 20 8.39 -30.78 -13.52
N PHE A 21 7.84 -31.51 -12.56
CA PHE A 21 8.13 -31.25 -11.14
C PHE A 21 9.62 -31.41 -10.78
N GLY A 22 10.28 -32.44 -11.32
CA GLY A 22 11.71 -32.66 -11.09
C GLY A 22 12.58 -31.55 -11.70
N GLU A 23 12.20 -31.04 -12.87
CA GLU A 23 12.85 -29.90 -13.53
C GLU A 23 12.67 -28.61 -12.74
N ASN A 24 11.46 -28.34 -12.28
CA ASN A 24 11.13 -27.21 -11.42
C ASN A 24 11.97 -27.21 -10.13
N LEU A 25 12.06 -28.35 -9.45
CA LEU A 25 12.90 -28.47 -8.26
C LEU A 25 14.37 -28.24 -8.56
N LYS A 26 14.91 -28.74 -9.68
CA LYS A 26 16.31 -28.48 -10.06
C LYS A 26 16.57 -26.99 -10.21
N LEU A 27 15.63 -26.24 -10.78
CA LEU A 27 15.74 -24.80 -10.96
C LEU A 27 15.70 -24.05 -9.63
N LEU A 28 14.75 -24.40 -8.75
CA LEU A 28 14.61 -23.81 -7.41
C LEU A 28 15.84 -24.05 -6.53
N VAL A 29 16.43 -25.25 -6.63
CA VAL A 29 17.57 -25.66 -5.80
C VAL A 29 18.91 -25.08 -6.27
N LYS A 30 19.02 -24.54 -7.50
CA LYS A 30 20.26 -23.89 -8.00
C LYS A 30 20.74 -22.75 -7.10
N LYS A 31 19.83 -22.10 -6.36
CA LYS A 31 20.16 -21.00 -5.44
C LYS A 31 20.65 -21.48 -4.06
N ALA A 32 20.56 -22.77 -3.75
CA ALA A 32 20.95 -23.32 -2.46
C ALA A 32 22.43 -23.74 -2.43
N PRO A 33 23.15 -23.54 -1.31
CA PRO A 33 24.58 -23.86 -1.19
C PRO A 33 24.88 -25.36 -1.28
N SER A 34 23.95 -26.22 -0.85
CA SER A 34 23.99 -27.66 -1.15
C SER A 34 22.62 -28.31 -0.94
N VAL A 35 22.34 -29.38 -1.70
CA VAL A 35 21.10 -30.19 -1.53
C VAL A 35 20.99 -30.78 -0.12
N SER A 36 22.12 -31.11 0.51
CA SER A 36 22.13 -31.70 1.86
C SER A 36 21.75 -30.68 2.94
N ALA A 37 22.22 -29.43 2.82
CA ALA A 37 21.83 -28.36 3.71
C ALA A 37 20.33 -28.04 3.55
N LEU A 38 19.88 -27.94 2.30
CA LEU A 38 18.48 -27.71 1.96
C LEU A 38 17.54 -28.77 2.56
N CYS A 39 17.86 -30.06 2.43
CA CYS A 39 17.02 -31.14 2.97
C CYS A 39 16.88 -31.05 4.49
N ARG A 40 17.92 -30.59 5.21
CA ARG A 40 17.86 -30.39 6.66
C ARG A 40 16.94 -29.24 7.03
N GLU A 41 16.98 -28.15 6.25
CA GLU A 41 16.14 -26.97 6.46
C GLU A 41 14.66 -27.25 6.15
N LEU A 42 14.39 -27.98 5.07
CA LEU A 42 13.06 -28.46 4.70
C LEU A 42 12.50 -29.53 5.66
N GLY A 43 13.36 -30.18 6.44
CA GLY A 43 12.98 -31.33 7.25
C GLY A 43 12.52 -32.54 6.43
N ILE A 44 13.09 -32.74 5.23
CA ILE A 44 12.76 -33.84 4.31
C ILE A 44 13.96 -34.79 4.21
N ASN A 45 13.68 -36.10 4.16
CA ASN A 45 14.71 -37.11 3.97
C ASN A 45 15.42 -36.91 2.62
N ARG A 46 16.76 -36.86 2.61
CA ARG A 46 17.57 -36.62 1.41
C ARG A 46 17.31 -37.64 0.28
N THR A 47 17.14 -38.91 0.61
CA THR A 47 16.83 -39.96 -0.37
C THR A 47 15.48 -39.70 -1.01
N GLN A 48 14.49 -39.29 -0.21
CA GLN A 48 13.15 -38.94 -0.70
C GLN A 48 13.19 -37.68 -1.59
N PHE A 49 13.91 -36.64 -1.17
CA PHE A 49 14.06 -35.41 -1.95
C PHE A 49 14.78 -35.65 -3.28
N ASN A 50 15.80 -36.52 -3.32
CA ASN A 50 16.47 -36.91 -4.55
C ASN A 50 15.54 -37.63 -5.54
N ARG A 51 14.60 -38.44 -5.05
CA ARG A 51 13.58 -39.07 -5.90
C ARG A 51 12.63 -38.05 -6.52
N TYR A 52 12.39 -36.92 -5.83
CA TYR A 52 11.62 -35.79 -6.38
C TYR A 52 12.40 -35.07 -7.48
N LEU A 53 13.68 -34.76 -7.24
CA LEU A 53 14.56 -34.16 -8.27
C LEU A 53 14.69 -35.03 -9.53
N ALA A 54 14.67 -36.36 -9.36
CA ALA A 54 14.72 -37.30 -10.47
C ALA A 54 13.37 -37.49 -11.19
N GLY A 55 12.26 -36.94 -10.67
CA GLY A 55 10.91 -37.17 -11.20
C GLY A 55 10.39 -38.61 -10.97
N GLU A 56 11.02 -39.38 -10.08
CA GLU A 56 10.65 -40.77 -9.81
C GLU A 56 9.43 -40.91 -8.89
N SER A 57 9.08 -39.84 -8.17
CA SER A 57 7.93 -39.81 -7.27
C SER A 57 7.43 -38.39 -7.06
N PHE A 58 6.19 -38.28 -6.58
CA PHE A 58 5.61 -37.01 -6.16
C PHE A 58 5.58 -36.91 -4.63
N PRO A 59 5.67 -35.68 -4.08
CA PRO A 59 5.50 -35.45 -2.66
C PRO A 59 4.07 -35.72 -2.23
N ARG A 60 3.92 -36.16 -0.98
CA ARG A 60 2.61 -36.14 -0.32
C ARG A 60 2.19 -34.68 -0.09
N PRO A 61 0.89 -34.38 0.07
CA PRO A 61 0.41 -33.01 0.22
C PRO A 61 1.12 -32.19 1.32
N ASP A 62 1.42 -32.81 2.47
CA ASP A 62 2.13 -32.19 3.59
C ASP A 62 3.58 -31.84 3.24
N VAL A 63 4.25 -32.70 2.47
CA VAL A 63 5.62 -32.49 2.00
C VAL A 63 5.65 -31.44 0.89
N LEU A 64 4.66 -31.45 0.01
CA LEU A 64 4.51 -30.45 -1.05
C LEU A 64 4.34 -29.06 -0.45
N HIS A 65 3.44 -28.91 0.53
CA HIS A 65 3.21 -27.65 1.23
C HIS A 65 4.51 -27.08 1.80
N LYS A 66 5.33 -27.91 2.47
CA LYS A 66 6.65 -27.48 2.98
C LYS A 66 7.59 -27.00 1.89
N ILE A 67 7.61 -27.68 0.75
CA ILE A 67 8.43 -27.29 -0.40
C ILE A 67 7.94 -25.96 -0.97
N CYS A 68 6.63 -25.81 -1.17
CA CYS A 68 5.98 -24.61 -1.67
C CYS A 68 6.27 -23.40 -0.77
N ASP A 69 6.07 -23.53 0.54
CA ASP A 69 6.35 -22.48 1.52
C ASP A 69 7.82 -22.05 1.51
N PHE A 70 8.71 -23.04 1.46
CA PHE A 70 10.15 -22.78 1.51
C PHE A 70 10.64 -21.99 0.29
N PHE A 71 10.11 -22.29 -0.89
CA PHE A 71 10.49 -21.64 -2.14
C PHE A 71 9.61 -20.45 -2.52
N GLY A 72 8.50 -20.21 -1.81
CA GLY A 72 7.53 -19.16 -2.13
C GLY A 72 6.81 -19.40 -3.46
N VAL A 73 6.41 -20.64 -3.73
CA VAL A 73 5.80 -21.07 -5.00
C VAL A 73 4.51 -21.87 -4.76
N ASP A 74 3.63 -21.92 -5.75
CA ASP A 74 2.34 -22.62 -5.68
C ASP A 74 2.43 -24.12 -6.04
N ALA A 75 1.44 -24.93 -5.61
CA ALA A 75 1.36 -26.36 -5.93
C ALA A 75 1.30 -26.67 -7.44
N ARG A 76 0.98 -25.69 -8.30
CA ARG A 76 1.15 -25.76 -9.76
C ARG A 76 2.55 -26.21 -10.19
N ILE A 77 3.58 -26.09 -9.34
CA ILE A 77 4.93 -26.61 -9.63
C ILE A 77 4.94 -28.10 -9.96
N LEU A 78 3.90 -28.86 -9.61
CA LEU A 78 3.77 -30.26 -9.97
C LEU A 78 3.59 -30.48 -11.48
N LEU A 79 2.94 -29.55 -12.18
CA LEU A 79 2.41 -29.75 -13.52
C LEU A 79 2.80 -28.64 -14.52
N GLU A 80 3.18 -27.47 -14.03
CA GLU A 80 3.52 -26.30 -14.84
C GLU A 80 4.99 -25.87 -14.61
N PRO A 81 5.71 -25.38 -15.63
CA PRO A 81 7.08 -24.85 -15.46
C PRO A 81 7.14 -23.72 -14.42
N VAL A 82 8.10 -23.78 -13.50
CA VAL A 82 8.22 -22.85 -12.37
C VAL A 82 8.50 -21.41 -12.81
N GLU A 83 9.06 -21.20 -13.99
CA GLU A 83 9.23 -19.86 -14.57
C GLU A 83 7.90 -19.18 -14.96
N GLN A 84 6.86 -19.98 -15.19
CA GLN A 84 5.51 -19.49 -15.50
C GLN A 84 4.68 -19.27 -14.23
N ILE A 85 5.11 -19.89 -13.13
CA ILE A 85 4.53 -19.73 -11.81
C ILE A 85 5.24 -18.54 -11.17
N ALA A 86 4.74 -17.33 -11.45
CA ALA A 86 5.21 -16.14 -10.76
C ALA A 86 5.14 -16.35 -9.23
N PRO A 87 6.14 -15.91 -8.45
CA PRO A 87 6.05 -15.95 -6.99
C PRO A 87 4.88 -15.08 -6.56
N GLU A 88 3.77 -15.71 -6.21
CA GLU A 88 2.58 -15.00 -5.75
C GLU A 88 2.83 -14.43 -4.36
N ALA A 89 2.61 -13.13 -4.26
CA ALA A 89 2.34 -12.48 -2.99
C ALA A 89 0.95 -12.92 -2.50
N VAL A 90 0.93 -13.58 -1.33
CA VAL A 90 -0.20 -13.77 -0.40
C VAL A 90 -1.26 -14.81 -0.84
N PRO A 91 -1.76 -15.66 0.08
CA PRO A 91 -2.47 -16.90 -0.23
C PRO A 91 -3.83 -16.68 -0.88
N GLU A 92 -4.22 -17.60 -1.76
CA GLU A 92 -5.60 -17.75 -2.23
C GLU A 92 -6.57 -17.83 -1.04
N ALA A 93 -7.52 -16.89 -1.01
CA ALA A 93 -8.64 -16.93 -0.09
C ALA A 93 -9.53 -18.16 -0.38
N ASN A 94 -10.10 -18.74 0.68
CA ASN A 94 -11.14 -19.77 0.58
C ASN A 94 -12.21 -19.32 -0.44
N PRO A 95 -12.74 -20.23 -1.29
CA PRO A 95 -13.88 -19.96 -2.18
C PRO A 95 -15.19 -19.55 -1.48
N ALA A 96 -15.18 -19.45 -0.15
CA ALA A 96 -16.29 -18.99 0.68
C ALA A 96 -16.18 -17.51 1.10
N ASP A 97 -15.03 -16.87 0.86
CA ASP A 97 -14.81 -15.45 1.11
C ASP A 97 -14.75 -14.74 -0.26
N ASP A 98 -15.91 -14.34 -0.79
CA ASP A 98 -16.07 -13.44 -1.94
C ASP A 98 -15.51 -12.03 -1.62
N VAL A 99 -14.22 -11.93 -1.25
CA VAL A 99 -13.50 -10.68 -1.21
C VAL A 99 -12.74 -10.60 -2.52
N PRO A 100 -13.20 -9.77 -3.49
CA PRO A 100 -12.46 -9.57 -4.72
C PRO A 100 -11.01 -9.23 -4.38
N ASN A 101 -10.05 -9.76 -5.14
CA ASN A 101 -8.66 -9.30 -5.11
C ASN A 101 -8.64 -7.79 -4.90
N GLY A 102 -7.85 -7.32 -3.92
CA GLY A 102 -7.81 -5.91 -3.55
C GLY A 102 -7.66 -5.02 -4.79
N LEU A 103 -8.40 -3.91 -4.86
CA LEU A 103 -8.50 -3.12 -6.10
C LEU A 103 -7.13 -2.75 -6.70
N LEU A 104 -6.13 -2.45 -5.87
CA LEU A 104 -4.77 -2.11 -6.30
C LEU A 104 -3.90 -3.32 -6.67
N SER A 105 -4.26 -4.53 -6.22
CA SER A 105 -3.57 -5.79 -6.51
C SER A 105 -4.30 -6.62 -7.57
N HIS A 106 -5.35 -6.08 -8.21
CA HIS A 106 -6.10 -6.79 -9.23
C HIS A 106 -5.20 -7.09 -10.46
N PRO A 107 -5.20 -8.32 -11.02
CA PRO A 107 -4.31 -8.70 -12.12
C PRO A 107 -4.39 -7.81 -13.37
N TRP A 108 -5.58 -7.28 -13.66
CA TRP A 108 -5.78 -6.32 -14.77
C TRP A 108 -4.92 -5.05 -14.64
N LEU A 109 -4.56 -4.66 -13.41
CA LEU A 109 -3.68 -3.53 -13.13
C LEU A 109 -2.22 -3.94 -12.91
N GLY A 110 -1.84 -5.21 -13.05
CA GLY A 110 -0.53 -5.71 -12.61
C GLY A 110 0.68 -4.95 -13.17
N SER A 111 0.63 -4.51 -14.43
CA SER A 111 1.68 -3.69 -15.05
C SER A 111 1.59 -2.19 -14.75
N PHE A 112 0.54 -1.74 -14.05
CA PHE A 112 0.22 -0.33 -13.78
C PHE A 112 0.28 0.03 -12.29
N THR A 113 -0.10 -0.91 -11.40
CA THR A 113 -0.15 -0.72 -9.94
C THR A 113 0.73 -1.73 -9.20
N GLY A 114 1.90 -2.01 -9.76
CA GLY A 114 2.87 -2.96 -9.21
C GLY A 114 3.53 -2.53 -7.88
N PRO A 115 4.53 -3.27 -7.39
CA PRO A 115 5.19 -3.04 -6.10
C PRO A 115 5.73 -1.62 -5.91
N ALA A 116 6.14 -0.96 -6.99
CA ALA A 116 6.63 0.41 -6.96
C ALA A 116 5.58 1.42 -6.45
N LEU A 117 4.28 1.20 -6.72
CA LEU A 117 3.20 2.07 -6.25
C LEU A 117 3.03 1.99 -4.72
N CYS A 118 3.16 0.79 -4.16
CA CYS A 118 2.93 0.53 -2.73
C CYS A 118 4.19 0.67 -1.87
N GLY A 119 5.38 0.59 -2.47
CA GLY A 119 6.70 0.59 -1.81
C GLY A 119 7.20 1.96 -1.35
N VAL A 120 6.42 2.68 -0.53
CA VAL A 120 6.86 3.96 0.04
C VAL A 120 7.95 3.72 1.10
N GLU A 121 9.18 4.12 0.81
CA GLU A 121 10.34 3.93 1.70
C GLU A 121 10.29 4.79 2.98
N GLU A 122 10.80 4.26 4.10
CA GLU A 122 10.86 4.98 5.38
C GLU A 122 11.70 6.26 5.28
N ALA A 123 12.74 6.27 4.45
CA ALA A 123 13.64 7.41 4.27
C ALA A 123 13.00 8.57 3.46
N SER A 124 12.05 8.25 2.56
CA SER A 124 11.35 9.23 1.73
C SER A 124 10.14 9.83 2.45
N PHE A 125 9.42 9.02 3.24
CA PHE A 125 8.30 9.44 4.06
C PHE A 125 8.24 8.63 5.37
N PRO A 126 8.89 9.11 6.45
CA PRO A 126 8.99 8.38 7.70
C PRO A 126 7.64 8.15 8.39
N SER A 127 7.53 7.05 9.12
CA SER A 127 6.43 6.83 10.07
C SER A 127 6.50 7.84 11.22
N GLY A 128 5.37 8.01 11.91
CA GLY A 128 5.23 8.92 13.03
C GLY A 128 4.17 9.97 12.80
N PHE A 129 4.17 10.99 13.67
CA PHE A 129 3.18 12.04 13.64
C PHE A 129 3.60 13.17 12.71
N TYR A 130 2.62 13.73 12.02
CA TYR A 130 2.79 14.91 11.18
C TYR A 130 1.79 15.98 11.57
N ARG A 131 2.23 17.23 11.54
CA ARG A 131 1.33 18.39 11.47
C ARG A 131 1.04 18.66 10.00
N PHE A 132 -0.22 18.80 9.63
CA PHE A 132 -0.57 19.35 8.32
C PHE A 132 -1.15 20.75 8.45
N THR A 133 -0.97 21.57 7.42
CA THR A 133 -1.73 22.81 7.24
C THR A 133 -2.12 22.97 5.79
N ARG A 134 -3.35 23.42 5.55
CA ARG A 134 -3.86 23.79 4.22
C ARG A 134 -4.91 24.87 4.34
N ALA A 135 -5.24 25.52 3.23
CA ALA A 135 -6.44 26.36 3.20
C ALA A 135 -7.71 25.49 3.38
N ALA A 136 -8.75 26.05 4.01
CA ALA A 136 -10.02 25.38 4.14
C ALA A 136 -10.69 25.20 2.77
N PHE A 137 -11.47 24.12 2.63
CA PHE A 137 -12.23 23.86 1.40
C PHE A 137 -13.60 24.54 1.44
N SER A 138 -14.19 24.63 2.63
CA SER A 138 -15.51 25.22 2.89
C SER A 138 -15.45 26.73 3.16
N ASP A 139 -14.25 27.30 3.27
CA ASP A 139 -14.04 28.68 3.68
C ASP A 139 -12.81 29.25 2.98
N SER A 140 -12.97 30.41 2.33
CA SER A 140 -11.92 31.04 1.54
C SER A 140 -10.85 31.72 2.40
N GLU A 141 -11.18 32.14 3.61
CA GLU A 141 -10.36 32.99 4.49
C GLU A 141 -9.68 32.22 5.61
N ARG A 142 -10.19 31.02 5.93
CA ARG A 142 -9.64 30.18 7.00
C ARG A 142 -8.69 29.09 6.50
N PHE A 143 -7.79 28.71 7.38
CA PHE A 143 -6.90 27.56 7.21
C PHE A 143 -7.34 26.42 8.11
N VAL A 144 -6.94 25.20 7.78
CA VAL A 144 -7.12 24.03 8.62
C VAL A 144 -5.76 23.47 8.97
N THR A 145 -5.54 23.24 10.26
CA THR A 145 -4.39 22.51 10.77
C THR A 145 -4.84 21.29 11.57
N GLY A 146 -4.05 20.23 11.54
CA GLY A 146 -4.32 19.04 12.33
C GLY A 146 -3.10 18.14 12.45
N VAL A 147 -3.28 17.05 13.19
CA VAL A 147 -2.27 16.01 13.37
C VAL A 147 -2.75 14.73 12.73
N ILE A 148 -1.86 14.09 11.96
CA ILE A 148 -2.06 12.74 11.45
C ILE A 148 -0.98 11.81 12.00
N TYR A 149 -1.27 10.53 11.99
CA TYR A 149 -0.33 9.46 12.28
C TYR A 149 -0.12 8.62 11.03
N VAL A 150 1.14 8.54 10.59
CA VAL A 150 1.59 7.72 9.46
C VAL A 150 2.28 6.49 10.00
N PHE A 151 1.96 5.32 9.46
CA PHE A 151 2.52 4.05 9.90
C PHE A 151 2.54 3.05 8.77
N ARG A 152 3.46 2.08 8.86
CA ARG A 152 3.51 0.94 7.95
C ARG A 152 2.95 -0.31 8.59
N LYS A 153 2.22 -1.10 7.82
CA LYS A 153 1.67 -2.39 8.22
C LYS A 153 1.57 -3.28 6.99
N ASP A 154 1.99 -4.54 7.11
CA ASP A 154 1.89 -5.55 6.05
C ASP A 154 2.55 -5.11 4.72
N GLY A 155 3.64 -4.34 4.79
CA GLY A 155 4.35 -3.82 3.62
C GLY A 155 3.73 -2.56 2.98
N PHE A 156 2.60 -2.07 3.49
CA PHE A 156 1.91 -0.89 2.99
C PHE A 156 2.06 0.31 3.95
N CYS A 157 1.97 1.52 3.39
CA CYS A 157 1.98 2.76 4.16
C CYS A 157 0.56 3.33 4.29
N PHE A 158 0.18 3.64 5.51
CA PHE A 158 -1.14 4.16 5.86
C PHE A 158 -1.04 5.45 6.66
N LEU A 159 -2.14 6.18 6.67
CA LEU A 159 -2.35 7.28 7.60
C LEU A 159 -3.71 7.19 8.26
N ARG A 160 -3.80 7.82 9.43
CA ARG A 160 -5.06 8.16 10.08
C ARG A 160 -5.00 9.55 10.70
N GLY A 161 -6.13 10.19 10.82
CA GLY A 161 -6.25 11.47 11.50
C GLY A 161 -7.68 11.75 11.94
N LEU A 162 -7.88 12.95 12.48
CA LEU A 162 -9.18 13.41 12.97
C LEU A 162 -9.51 14.76 12.35
N GLU A 163 -10.70 14.89 11.78
CA GLU A 163 -11.24 16.17 11.34
C GLU A 163 -11.39 17.14 12.53
N PRO A 164 -11.30 18.46 12.30
CA PRO A 164 -11.66 19.45 13.31
C PRO A 164 -13.07 19.25 13.85
N LYS A 165 -13.27 19.40 15.17
CA LYS A 165 -14.62 19.31 15.77
C LYS A 165 -15.58 20.31 15.15
N ALA A 166 -15.11 21.56 15.00
CA ALA A 166 -15.86 22.64 14.36
C ALA A 166 -16.32 22.31 12.93
N ALA A 167 -15.55 21.52 12.18
CA ALA A 167 -15.95 21.12 10.82
C ALA A 167 -17.18 20.20 10.82
N LEU A 168 -17.31 19.34 11.82
CA LEU A 168 -18.50 18.47 11.97
C LEU A 168 -19.68 19.26 12.53
N GLU A 169 -19.44 20.11 13.52
CA GLU A 169 -20.47 20.95 14.15
C GLU A 169 -21.13 21.89 13.13
N MET A 170 -20.34 22.48 12.22
CA MET A 170 -20.86 23.28 11.10
C MET A 170 -21.81 22.52 10.17
N ASN A 171 -21.75 21.18 10.16
CA ASN A 171 -22.61 20.31 9.37
C ASN A 171 -23.67 19.60 10.23
N GLY A 172 -23.87 20.04 11.49
CA GLY A 172 -24.85 19.43 12.40
C GLY A 172 -24.50 18.01 12.86
N VAL A 173 -23.23 17.60 12.73
CA VAL A 173 -22.77 16.25 13.09
C VAL A 173 -22.08 16.29 14.46
N THR A 174 -22.45 15.38 15.36
CA THR A 174 -21.80 15.24 16.66
C THR A 174 -20.32 14.86 16.50
N PRO A 175 -19.36 15.60 17.11
CA PRO A 175 -17.93 15.45 16.88
C PRO A 175 -17.30 14.30 17.69
N THR A 176 -17.87 13.09 17.57
CA THR A 176 -17.30 11.87 18.17
C THR A 176 -16.00 11.47 17.47
N ILE A 177 -15.14 10.68 18.12
CA ILE A 177 -13.91 10.16 17.49
C ILE A 177 -14.25 9.39 16.21
N GLN A 178 -15.31 8.58 16.24
CA GLN A 178 -15.75 7.77 15.12
C GLN A 178 -16.14 8.60 13.89
N ASN A 179 -16.84 9.72 14.09
CA ASN A 179 -17.28 10.61 13.01
C ASN A 179 -16.14 11.48 12.47
N ARG A 180 -15.14 11.77 13.31
CA ARG A 180 -13.99 12.61 12.96
C ARG A 180 -12.89 11.81 12.27
N GLU A 181 -12.82 10.50 12.50
CA GLU A 181 -11.74 9.67 11.97
C GLU A 181 -11.77 9.58 10.45
N PHE A 182 -10.63 9.89 9.84
CA PHE A 182 -10.33 9.58 8.46
C PHE A 182 -9.11 8.66 8.39
N ARG A 183 -9.05 7.86 7.33
CA ARG A 183 -7.93 6.94 7.06
C ARG A 183 -7.54 7.04 5.60
N GLY A 184 -6.28 6.79 5.31
CA GLY A 184 -5.80 6.83 3.95
C GLY A 184 -4.69 5.84 3.68
N LEU A 185 -4.58 5.48 2.41
CA LEU A 185 -3.42 4.78 1.85
C LEU A 185 -2.43 5.82 1.30
N VAL A 186 -1.14 5.50 1.39
CA VAL A 186 -0.06 6.30 0.84
C VAL A 186 0.61 5.50 -0.26
N MET A 187 0.80 6.12 -1.42
CA MET A 187 1.40 5.50 -2.59
C MET A 187 2.57 6.34 -3.09
N GLN A 188 3.57 5.69 -3.66
CA GLN A 188 4.61 6.38 -4.41
C GLN A 188 4.00 6.93 -5.70
N GLN A 189 4.24 8.20 -6.03
CA GLN A 189 3.78 8.77 -7.29
C GLN A 189 4.78 9.77 -7.83
N ALA A 190 5.34 9.46 -9.01
CA ALA A 190 6.43 10.23 -9.60
C ALA A 190 7.55 10.49 -8.57
N GLU A 191 8.06 11.72 -8.48
CA GLU A 191 9.06 12.16 -7.49
C GLU A 191 8.52 12.38 -6.07
N GLY A 192 7.21 12.18 -5.86
CA GLY A 192 6.54 12.44 -4.59
C GLY A 192 5.73 11.25 -4.10
N ILE A 193 4.78 11.56 -3.23
CA ILE A 193 3.86 10.60 -2.62
C ILE A 193 2.43 11.09 -2.79
N ALA A 194 1.54 10.17 -3.11
CA ALA A 194 0.13 10.41 -3.22
C ALA A 194 -0.62 9.76 -2.07
N PHE A 195 -1.76 10.36 -1.72
CA PHE A 195 -2.63 9.90 -0.66
C PHE A 195 -4.06 9.82 -1.18
N LEU A 196 -4.70 8.68 -0.95
CA LEU A 196 -6.15 8.59 -1.03
C LEU A 196 -6.70 8.49 0.39
N VAL A 197 -7.34 9.56 0.86
CA VAL A 197 -7.82 9.69 2.23
C VAL A 197 -9.34 9.74 2.24
N ASN A 198 -9.95 8.81 2.97
CA ASN A 198 -11.39 8.64 3.07
C ASN A 198 -11.86 8.94 4.49
N ARG A 199 -13.00 9.61 4.60
CA ARG A 199 -13.82 9.51 5.81
C ARG A 199 -14.48 8.13 5.88
N ARG A 200 -14.96 7.77 7.06
CA ARG A 200 -15.73 6.55 7.28
C ARG A 200 -16.86 6.40 6.25
N ASP A 201 -17.09 5.17 5.82
CA ASP A 201 -18.08 4.78 4.81
C ASP A 201 -17.91 5.47 3.44
N ALA A 202 -16.68 5.95 3.15
CA ALA A 202 -16.34 6.65 1.92
C ALA A 202 -17.24 7.87 1.61
N LEU A 203 -17.84 8.48 2.65
CA LEU A 203 -18.74 9.64 2.50
C LEU A 203 -18.10 10.80 1.73
N THR A 204 -16.80 11.02 1.94
CA THR A 204 -15.99 11.91 1.12
C THR A 204 -14.57 11.39 1.06
N ALA A 205 -13.91 11.63 -0.07
CA ALA A 205 -12.50 11.37 -0.23
C ALA A 205 -11.73 12.66 -0.60
N SER A 206 -10.43 12.61 -0.37
CA SER A 206 -9.48 13.54 -0.94
C SER A 206 -8.34 12.78 -1.59
N PHE A 207 -7.90 13.30 -2.72
CA PHE A 207 -6.63 12.93 -3.31
C PHE A 207 -5.61 14.01 -2.95
N ASN A 208 -4.46 13.61 -2.46
CA ASN A 208 -3.40 14.55 -2.08
C ASN A 208 -2.11 14.11 -2.77
N TYR A 209 -1.28 15.07 -3.15
CA TYR A 209 0.06 14.85 -3.64
C TYR A 209 1.02 15.72 -2.85
N LEU A 210 2.11 15.15 -2.36
CA LEU A 210 3.17 15.88 -1.67
C LEU A 210 4.54 15.43 -2.20
N SER A 211 5.46 16.35 -2.34
CA SER A 211 6.88 16.07 -2.61
C SER A 211 7.73 16.60 -1.47
N ARG A 212 8.83 15.91 -1.17
CA ARG A 212 9.77 16.37 -0.16
C ARG A 212 10.54 17.56 -0.72
N MET A 213 10.73 18.62 0.07
CA MET A 213 11.61 19.72 -0.33
C MET A 213 13.06 19.42 0.04
N PRO A 214 13.97 19.17 -0.91
CA PRO A 214 15.36 18.83 -0.59
C PRO A 214 16.13 20.02 0.00
N SER A 215 15.77 21.25 -0.41
CA SER A 215 16.54 22.46 -0.16
C SER A 215 16.22 23.18 1.15
N ILE A 216 15.07 22.93 1.78
CA ILE A 216 14.55 23.83 2.82
C ILE A 216 14.41 23.17 4.19
N ALA A 217 14.08 21.87 4.29
CA ALA A 217 14.24 21.10 5.52
C ALA A 217 13.84 19.63 5.33
N ARG A 218 14.59 18.72 5.97
CA ARG A 218 14.36 17.26 5.91
C ARG A 218 13.00 16.81 6.45
N THR A 219 12.27 17.71 7.12
CA THR A 219 11.03 17.43 7.84
C THR A 219 9.78 17.99 7.15
N PHE A 220 9.88 18.61 5.96
CA PHE A 220 8.71 19.18 5.29
C PHE A 220 8.43 18.55 3.91
N TRP A 221 7.14 18.34 3.66
CA TRP A 221 6.60 17.91 2.38
C TRP A 221 5.53 18.91 1.94
N LEU A 222 5.57 19.28 0.67
CA LEU A 222 4.72 20.30 0.10
C LEU A 222 3.99 19.76 -1.12
N GLY A 223 2.77 20.22 -1.31
CA GLY A 223 2.00 19.93 -2.50
C GLY A 223 0.57 20.41 -2.34
N TYR A 224 -0.40 19.56 -2.60
CA TYR A 224 -1.80 19.95 -2.65
C TYR A 224 -2.76 18.82 -2.30
N ALA A 225 -3.96 19.23 -1.90
CA ALA A 225 -5.11 18.39 -1.60
C ALA A 225 -6.25 18.75 -2.55
N VAL A 226 -6.96 17.76 -3.08
CA VAL A 226 -8.13 17.93 -3.95
C VAL A 226 -9.31 17.17 -3.37
N ARG A 227 -10.49 17.81 -3.31
CA ARG A 227 -11.74 17.13 -2.98
C ARG A 227 -12.31 16.43 -4.21
N THR A 228 -12.65 15.15 -4.05
CA THR A 228 -13.30 14.34 -5.09
C THR A 228 -14.83 14.46 -5.00
N THR A 229 -15.35 15.69 -5.00
CA THR A 229 -16.79 15.98 -4.98
C THR A 229 -17.18 16.87 -6.16
N GLN A 230 -18.49 17.02 -6.41
CA GLN A 230 -19.00 17.98 -7.38
C GLN A 230 -18.46 19.39 -7.10
N GLU A 231 -18.31 20.15 -8.17
CA GLU A 231 -17.90 21.54 -8.09
C GLU A 231 -18.96 22.35 -7.34
N SER A 232 -18.50 23.27 -6.51
CA SER A 232 -19.36 24.26 -5.87
C SER A 232 -18.76 25.64 -6.16
N PRO A 233 -19.55 26.61 -6.64
CA PRO A 233 -19.08 27.96 -6.92
C PRO A 233 -18.43 28.66 -5.72
N SER A 234 -18.81 28.26 -4.50
CA SER A 234 -18.35 28.86 -3.25
C SER A 234 -17.27 28.05 -2.52
N ALA A 235 -16.97 26.82 -2.97
CA ALA A 235 -16.03 25.95 -2.27
C ALA A 235 -14.76 25.73 -3.09
N ARG A 236 -13.62 25.76 -2.41
CA ARG A 236 -12.33 25.47 -3.04
C ARG A 236 -12.25 23.98 -3.36
N ARG A 237 -11.88 23.63 -4.59
CA ARG A 237 -11.68 22.23 -5.01
C ARG A 237 -10.28 21.70 -4.72
N ALA A 238 -9.26 22.55 -4.89
CA ALA A 238 -7.86 22.23 -4.66
C ALA A 238 -7.22 23.26 -3.72
N ALA A 239 -6.42 22.82 -2.75
CA ALA A 239 -5.73 23.69 -1.80
C ALA A 239 -4.28 23.23 -1.63
N ARG A 240 -3.32 24.17 -1.58
CA ARG A 240 -1.94 23.84 -1.23
C ARG A 240 -1.90 23.28 0.19
N MET A 241 -1.03 22.30 0.40
CA MET A 241 -0.92 21.55 1.65
C MET A 241 0.54 21.34 2.01
N ILE A 242 0.83 21.46 3.31
CA ILE A 242 2.16 21.26 3.87
C ILE A 242 2.07 20.26 4.99
N TYR A 243 2.95 19.27 4.98
CA TYR A 243 3.17 18.32 6.06
C TYR A 243 4.52 18.58 6.71
N GLU A 244 4.54 18.57 8.02
CA GLU A 244 5.73 18.67 8.85
C GLU A 244 5.84 17.43 9.73
N HIS A 245 6.95 16.70 9.61
CA HIS A 245 7.23 15.52 10.43
C HIS A 245 7.60 15.93 11.85
N LEU A 246 6.78 15.50 12.81
CA LEU A 246 7.00 15.68 14.24
C LEU A 246 7.69 14.46 14.87
N GLY A 247 7.72 13.33 14.16
CA GLY A 247 8.22 12.06 14.66
C GLY A 247 7.38 11.56 15.83
N TYR A 248 8.04 11.28 16.95
CA TYR A 248 7.43 10.77 18.18
C TYR A 248 7.62 11.72 19.38
N ASP A 249 8.02 12.97 19.12
CA ASP A 249 8.17 14.00 20.14
C ASP A 249 6.80 14.39 20.70
N THR A 250 6.47 13.86 21.89
CA THR A 250 5.14 14.03 22.50
C THR A 250 4.85 15.50 22.81
N GLY A 251 5.87 16.31 23.12
CA GLY A 251 5.71 17.74 23.37
C GLY A 251 5.24 18.46 22.11
N LYS A 252 5.92 18.23 20.98
CA LYS A 252 5.52 18.80 19.68
C LYS A 252 4.16 18.29 19.22
N ILE A 253 3.89 17.00 19.40
CA ILE A 253 2.61 16.37 19.01
C ILE A 253 1.45 17.00 19.78
N LEU A 254 1.55 17.10 21.11
CA LEU A 254 0.48 17.68 21.93
C LEU A 254 0.30 19.18 21.66
N ALA A 255 1.39 19.93 21.45
CA ALA A 255 1.31 21.33 21.06
C ALA A 255 0.58 21.52 19.72
N ALA A 256 0.91 20.69 18.71
CA ALA A 256 0.23 20.71 17.42
C ALA A 256 -1.24 20.29 17.53
N ALA A 257 -1.54 19.25 18.32
CA ALA A 257 -2.90 18.74 18.50
C ALA A 257 -3.82 19.76 19.20
N ARG A 258 -3.32 20.48 20.20
CA ARG A 258 -4.09 21.54 20.90
C ARG A 258 -4.43 22.73 20.01
N ARG A 259 -3.59 23.03 19.02
CA ARG A 259 -3.86 24.04 17.99
C ARG A 259 -4.64 23.49 16.79
N GLY A 260 -4.99 22.21 16.79
CA GLY A 260 -5.74 21.54 15.73
C GLY A 260 -7.12 22.18 15.53
N GLY A 261 -7.44 22.56 14.29
CA GLY A 261 -8.70 23.23 13.97
C GLY A 261 -8.61 24.22 12.83
N TYR A 262 -9.57 25.14 12.80
CA TYR A 262 -9.51 26.29 11.90
C TYR A 262 -8.56 27.35 12.46
N LEU A 263 -7.75 27.95 11.60
CA LEU A 263 -6.81 29.02 11.91
C LEU A 263 -7.09 30.25 11.06
N GLN A 264 -6.82 31.42 11.63
CA GLN A 264 -6.62 32.63 10.84
C GLN A 264 -5.21 32.65 10.25
N LEU A 265 -4.99 33.45 9.20
CA LEU A 265 -3.69 33.55 8.53
C LEU A 265 -2.56 33.87 9.51
N GLU A 266 -2.82 34.76 10.48
CA GLU A 266 -1.88 35.21 11.51
C GLU A 266 -1.45 34.10 12.49
N ASP A 267 -2.29 33.08 12.67
CA ASP A 267 -2.01 31.92 13.53
C ASP A 267 -1.23 30.81 12.81
N VAL A 268 -1.19 30.84 11.47
CA VAL A 268 -0.40 29.89 10.67
C VAL A 268 1.09 30.17 10.90
N THR A 269 1.88 29.11 11.10
CA THR A 269 3.33 29.24 11.33
C THR A 269 4.00 29.98 10.17
N PRO A 270 5.05 30.79 10.42
CA PRO A 270 5.70 31.58 9.37
C PRO A 270 6.13 30.75 8.16
N PHE A 271 6.71 29.57 8.42
CA PHE A 271 7.12 28.64 7.38
C PHE A 271 5.95 28.19 6.50
N HIS A 272 4.83 27.79 7.14
CA HIS A 272 3.67 27.30 6.42
C HIS A 272 3.03 28.44 5.61
N ARG A 273 2.91 29.63 6.21
CA ARG A 273 2.35 30.81 5.57
C ARG A 273 3.08 31.16 4.27
N GLN A 274 4.41 31.20 4.33
CA GLN A 274 5.26 31.51 3.16
C GLN A 274 5.05 30.52 2.01
N HIS A 275 4.90 29.23 2.32
CA HIS A 275 4.88 28.18 1.31
C HIS A 275 3.48 27.76 0.84
N LEU A 276 2.44 28.08 1.62
CA LEU A 276 1.04 27.85 1.24
C LEU A 276 0.57 28.76 0.11
N ARG A 277 1.24 29.90 -0.11
CA ARG A 277 0.99 30.83 -1.25
C ARG A 277 -0.51 31.00 -1.51
N PHE A 278 -1.25 31.35 -0.47
CA PHE A 278 -2.72 31.26 -0.50
C PHE A 278 -3.37 32.32 -1.40
N ASP A 279 -2.68 33.44 -1.61
CA ASP A 279 -3.09 34.52 -2.54
C ASP A 279 -2.77 34.19 -4.01
N GLU A 280 -1.98 33.15 -4.27
CA GLU A 280 -1.61 32.74 -5.64
C GLU A 280 -2.54 31.62 -6.13
N GLY A 281 -3.08 31.76 -7.34
CA GLY A 281 -3.79 30.67 -8.01
C GLY A 281 -2.90 29.44 -8.25
N PHE A 282 -3.50 28.28 -8.49
CA PHE A 282 -2.76 27.17 -9.11
C PHE A 282 -2.44 27.56 -10.55
N ALA A 283 -1.18 27.35 -10.96
CA ALA A 283 -0.74 27.55 -12.34
C ALA A 283 -1.16 26.37 -13.22
#